data_AF-A0A0G0T724-F1
#
_entry.id   AF-A0A0G0T724-F1
#
_cell.length_a   1.000
_cell.length_b   1.000
_cell.length_c   1.000
_cell.angle_alpha   90.00
_cell.angle_beta   90.00
_cell.angle_gamma   90.00
#
_symmetry.space_group_name_H-M   'P 1'
#
loop_
_entity.id
_entity.type
_entity.pdbx_description
1 polymer ?
#
loop_
_entity_poly.entity_id
_entity_poly.type
_entity_poly.pdbx_seq_one_letter_code
_entity_poly.pdbx_strand_id
1 'polypeptide(L)'
;MVNIKILAVPPGEAPLEVRKQWVGLTLPAERLPNNFPLAGVVTGNPVKETGGYAVVPSVAIKELERNNLPAAEWWKIHLSRRAKHLVFDGSVCEPIY
;
A
#
# COMPACT_ATOMS: atom_id res chain seq x y z
N MET A 1 7.89 9.23 -11.10
CA MET A 1 7.93 8.63 -9.76
C MET A 1 7.81 9.78 -8.76
N VAL A 2 6.86 9.69 -7.83
CA VAL A 2 6.56 10.72 -6.81
C VAL A 2 6.70 10.08 -5.44
N ASN A 3 7.16 10.81 -4.44
CA ASN A 3 7.10 10.32 -3.06
C ASN A 3 5.72 10.63 -2.49
N ILE A 4 5.10 9.67 -1.83
CA ILE A 4 3.82 9.88 -1.14
C ILE A 4 4.03 9.70 0.35
N LYS A 5 3.35 10.51 1.16
CA LYS A 5 3.20 10.28 2.60
C LYS A 5 1.82 9.71 2.87
N ILE A 6 1.77 8.63 3.64
CA ILE A 6 0.51 8.02 4.06
C ILE A 6 0.01 8.77 5.30
N LEU A 7 -1.11 9.47 5.15
CA LEU A 7 -1.67 10.35 6.18
C LEU A 7 -2.65 9.64 7.12
N ALA A 8 -3.33 8.61 6.62
CA ALA A 8 -4.35 7.86 7.37
C ALA A 8 -4.23 6.37 7.11
N VAL A 9 -4.90 5.57 7.95
CA VAL A 9 -4.87 4.10 7.84
C VAL A 9 -5.48 3.71 6.49
N PRO A 10 -4.72 3.08 5.58
CA PRO A 10 -5.24 2.73 4.26
C PRO A 10 -6.39 1.73 4.38
N PRO A 11 -7.42 1.82 3.53
CA PRO A 11 -8.43 0.77 3.44
C PRO A 11 -7.80 -0.54 2.95
N GLY A 12 -8.41 -1.68 3.30
CA GLY A 12 -7.96 -2.99 2.81
C GLY A 12 -8.17 -4.13 3.80
N GLU A 13 -7.78 -5.33 3.35
CA GLU A 13 -8.07 -6.61 4.02
C GLU A 13 -7.03 -7.00 5.08
N ALA A 14 -5.87 -6.34 5.09
CA ALA A 14 -4.85 -6.59 6.10
C ALA A 14 -5.37 -6.23 7.51
N PRO A 15 -4.92 -6.93 8.58
CA PRO A 15 -5.28 -6.60 9.95
C PRO A 15 -5.07 -5.12 10.26
N LEU A 16 -5.98 -4.54 11.05
CA LEU A 16 -5.96 -3.11 11.37
C LEU A 16 -4.61 -2.67 11.95
N GLU A 17 -4.03 -3.47 12.84
CA GLU A 17 -2.74 -3.17 13.46
C GLU A 17 -1.58 -3.14 12.46
N VAL A 18 -1.61 -3.99 11.44
CA VAL A 18 -0.64 -3.96 10.33
C VAL A 18 -0.86 -2.72 9.47
N ARG A 19 -2.12 -2.39 9.15
CA ARG A 19 -2.44 -1.22 8.32
C ARG A 19 -2.05 0.10 8.98
N LYS A 20 -2.20 0.22 10.30
CA LYS A 20 -1.77 1.39 11.08
C LYS A 20 -0.28 1.69 10.94
N GLN A 21 0.56 0.68 10.75
CA GLN A 21 2.01 0.86 10.61
C GLN A 21 2.43 1.55 9.31
N TRP A 22 1.51 1.68 8.34
CA TRP A 22 1.76 2.47 7.14
C TRP A 22 1.67 3.97 7.38
N VAL A 23 0.89 4.40 8.38
CA VAL A 23 0.64 5.83 8.64
C VAL A 23 1.93 6.53 9.03
N GLY A 24 2.22 7.64 8.36
CA GLY A 24 3.44 8.42 8.52
C GLY A 24 4.60 7.99 7.63
N LEU A 25 4.53 6.82 6.98
CA LEU A 25 5.59 6.38 6.06
C LEU A 25 5.56 7.17 4.75
N THR A 26 6.77 7.40 4.23
CA THR A 26 6.98 7.99 2.90
C THR A 26 7.45 6.90 1.95
N LEU A 27 6.74 6.72 0.85
CA LEU A 27 7.03 5.67 -0.14
C LEU A 27 7.20 6.26 -1.54
N PRO A 28 8.15 5.74 -2.34
CA PRO A 28 8.23 6.08 -3.75
C PRO A 28 7.11 5.36 -4.51
N ALA A 29 6.29 6.13 -5.21
CA ALA A 29 5.11 5.62 -5.89
C ALA A 29 4.96 6.13 -7.31
N GLU A 30 4.11 5.45 -8.06
CA GLU A 30 3.59 5.88 -9.34
C GLU A 30 2.11 6.21 -9.19
N ARG A 31 1.70 7.38 -9.68
CA ARG A 31 0.30 7.77 -9.66
C ARG A 31 -0.45 6.94 -10.70
N LEU A 32 -1.47 6.22 -10.24
CA LEU A 32 -2.34 5.47 -11.14
C LEU A 32 -3.38 6.38 -11.80
N PRO A 33 -3.81 6.06 -13.03
CA PRO A 33 -4.98 6.70 -13.63
C PRO A 33 -6.22 6.57 -12.73
N ASN A 34 -7.12 7.54 -12.81
CA ASN A 34 -8.46 7.39 -12.23
C ASN A 34 -9.16 6.17 -12.86
N ASN A 35 -10.00 5.45 -12.12
CA ASN A 35 -10.66 4.21 -12.57
C ASN A 35 -9.71 3.01 -12.85
N PHE A 36 -8.45 3.05 -12.38
CA PHE A 36 -7.58 1.88 -12.50
C PHE A 36 -8.13 0.72 -11.63
N PRO A 37 -8.37 -0.48 -12.19
CA PRO A 37 -8.94 -1.60 -11.45
C PRO A 37 -7.96 -2.10 -10.40
N LEU A 38 -8.43 -2.18 -9.17
CA LEU A 38 -7.67 -2.65 -8.01
C LEU A 38 -8.25 -3.96 -7.50
N ALA A 39 -7.39 -4.79 -6.90
CA ALA A 39 -7.79 -6.06 -6.32
C ALA A 39 -7.30 -6.16 -4.86
N GLY A 40 -8.14 -6.74 -4.00
CA GLY A 40 -7.81 -7.03 -2.60
C GLY A 40 -6.59 -7.95 -2.52
N VAL A 41 -5.67 -7.64 -1.61
CA VAL A 41 -4.40 -8.35 -1.45
C VAL A 41 -4.62 -9.81 -1.05
N VAL A 42 -5.67 -10.08 -0.26
CA VAL A 42 -5.94 -11.39 0.33
C VAL A 42 -6.93 -12.17 -0.53
N THR A 43 -8.03 -11.53 -0.95
CA THR A 43 -9.09 -12.23 -1.71
C THR A 43 -8.92 -12.15 -3.21
N GLY A 44 -8.15 -11.18 -3.73
CA GLY A 44 -8.06 -10.90 -5.16
C GLY A 44 -9.34 -10.28 -5.74
N ASN A 45 -10.34 -9.98 -4.91
CA ASN A 45 -11.61 -9.40 -5.36
C ASN A 45 -11.41 -7.94 -5.78
N PRO A 46 -12.16 -7.46 -6.79
CA PRO A 46 -12.13 -6.05 -7.16
C PRO A 46 -12.56 -5.18 -5.97
N VAL A 47 -11.76 -4.15 -5.67
CA VAL A 47 -12.12 -3.13 -4.66
C VAL A 47 -12.84 -1.96 -5.32
N LYS A 48 -13.71 -1.28 -4.58
CA LYS A 48 -14.52 -0.17 -5.11
C LYS A 48 -13.70 1.09 -5.32
N GLU A 49 -12.63 1.23 -4.56
CA GLU A 49 -11.65 2.29 -4.65
C GLU A 49 -10.93 2.19 -5.98
N THR A 50 -10.84 3.31 -6.69
CA THR A 50 -10.20 3.37 -7.99
C THR A 50 -9.13 4.44 -8.03
N GLY A 51 -7.98 4.10 -8.60
CA GLY A 51 -6.82 5.00 -8.68
C GLY A 51 -5.99 5.03 -7.39
N GLY A 52 -5.24 6.10 -7.18
CA GLY A 52 -4.32 6.24 -6.05
C GLY A 52 -2.85 6.08 -6.47
N TYR A 53 -2.07 5.43 -5.63
CA TYR A 53 -0.62 5.35 -5.80
C TYR A 53 -0.12 3.91 -5.71
N ALA A 54 0.52 3.45 -6.77
CA ALA A 54 1.15 2.14 -6.85
C ALA A 54 2.60 2.20 -6.35
N VAL A 55 2.93 1.34 -5.39
CA VAL A 55 4.27 1.17 -4.82
C VAL A 55 4.75 -0.24 -5.14
N VAL A 56 6.03 -0.38 -5.48
CA VAL A 56 6.64 -1.70 -5.66
C VAL A 56 6.67 -2.43 -4.31
N PRO A 57 6.15 -3.67 -4.19
CA PRO A 57 5.97 -4.32 -2.90
C PRO A 57 7.26 -4.53 -2.13
N SER A 58 8.37 -4.88 -2.82
CA SER A 58 9.67 -5.05 -2.17
C SER A 58 10.19 -3.76 -1.52
N VAL A 59 9.91 -2.61 -2.14
CA VAL A 59 10.29 -1.29 -1.60
C VAL A 59 9.38 -0.93 -0.43
N ALA A 60 8.06 -1.09 -0.58
CA ALA A 60 7.11 -0.79 0.48
C ALA A 60 7.36 -1.63 1.74
N ILE A 61 7.55 -2.94 1.57
CA ILE A 61 7.79 -3.88 2.68
C ILE A 61 9.13 -3.58 3.35
N LYS A 62 10.16 -3.17 2.60
CA LYS A 62 11.45 -2.79 3.17
C LYS A 62 11.33 -1.54 4.06
N GLU A 63 10.57 -0.55 3.64
CA GLU A 63 10.31 0.64 4.47
C GLU A 63 9.42 0.31 5.68
N LEU A 64 8.44 -0.57 5.50
CA LEU A 64 7.64 -1.08 6.61
C LEU A 64 8.50 -1.86 7.61
N GLU A 65 9.45 -2.67 7.15
CA GLU A 65 10.35 -3.45 8.00
C GLU A 65 11.24 -2.58 8.88
N ARG A 66 11.68 -1.42 8.36
CA ARG A 66 12.42 -0.43 9.15
C ARG A 66 11.58 0.19 10.27
N ASN A 67 10.26 0.29 10.06
CA ASN A 67 9.32 0.88 11.01
C ASN A 67 8.77 -0.14 12.01
N ASN A 68 8.37 -1.33 11.51
CA ASN A 68 7.74 -2.39 12.28
C ASN A 68 7.97 -3.76 11.60
N LEU A 69 8.90 -4.53 12.17
CA LEU A 69 9.26 -5.86 11.66
C LEU A 69 8.06 -6.84 11.61
N PRO A 70 7.24 -7.00 12.67
CA PRO A 70 6.08 -7.91 12.62
C PRO A 70 5.08 -7.58 11.51
N ALA A 71 4.82 -6.29 11.26
CA ALA A 71 3.92 -5.87 10.19
C ALA A 71 4.49 -6.22 8.81
N ALA A 72 5.80 -6.04 8.62
CA ALA A 72 6.47 -6.42 7.37
C ALA A 72 6.45 -7.93 7.13
N GLU A 73 6.66 -8.75 8.17
CA GLU A 73 6.57 -10.20 8.07
C GLU A 73 5.17 -10.67 7.66
N TRP A 74 4.11 -10.04 8.20
CA TRP A 74 2.74 -10.35 7.77
C TRP A 74 2.57 -10.20 6.27
N TRP A 75 3.07 -9.10 5.69
CA TRP A 75 3.04 -8.87 4.25
C TRP A 75 3.90 -9.87 3.48
N LYS A 76 5.10 -10.22 3.96
CA LYS A 76 5.95 -11.24 3.32
C LYS A 76 5.26 -12.60 3.23
N ILE A 77 4.43 -12.95 4.21
CA ILE A 77 3.71 -14.23 4.27
C ILE A 77 2.43 -14.20 3.41
N HIS A 78 1.64 -13.11 3.48
CA HIS A 78 0.29 -13.07 2.91
C HIS A 78 0.19 -12.39 1.55
N LEU A 79 1.24 -11.67 1.13
CA LEU A 79 1.24 -11.03 -0.19
C LEU A 79 1.26 -12.11 -1.29
N SER A 80 0.25 -12.09 -2.15
CA SER A 80 0.21 -12.96 -3.32
C SER A 80 1.47 -12.80 -4.17
N ARG A 81 2.07 -13.92 -4.56
CA ARG A 81 3.24 -13.95 -5.46
C ARG A 81 2.99 -13.31 -6.82
N ARG A 82 1.72 -13.08 -7.20
CA ARG A 82 1.31 -12.41 -8.44
C ARG A 82 1.13 -10.89 -8.27
N ALA A 83 1.12 -10.37 -7.05
CA ALA A 83 0.96 -8.96 -6.78
C ALA A 83 2.22 -8.19 -7.24
N LYS A 84 2.07 -7.38 -8.29
CA LYS A 84 3.15 -6.56 -8.84
C LYS A 84 3.32 -5.22 -8.11
N HIS A 85 2.24 -4.71 -7.52
CA HIS A 85 2.18 -3.42 -6.85
C HIS A 85 1.28 -3.51 -5.62
N LEU A 86 1.63 -2.74 -4.59
CA LEU A 86 0.72 -2.37 -3.51
C LEU A 86 0.11 -1.02 -3.86
N VAL A 87 -1.21 -0.92 -3.79
CA VAL A 87 -1.88 0.34 -4.11
C VAL A 87 -2.41 0.96 -2.83
N PHE A 88 -2.07 2.23 -2.64
CA PHE A 88 -2.58 3.06 -1.56
C PHE A 88 -3.58 4.05 -2.12
N ASP A 89 -4.74 4.15 -1.46
CA ASP A 89 -5.81 5.03 -1.88
C ASP A 89 -5.36 6.51 -1.85
N GLY A 90 -5.74 7.27 -2.88
CA GLY A 90 -5.32 8.66 -3.02
C GLY A 90 -5.87 9.59 -1.93
N SER A 91 -6.99 9.26 -1.30
CA SER A 91 -7.58 10.06 -0.22
C SER A 91 -6.79 10.01 1.09
N VAL A 92 -5.97 8.97 1.28
CA VAL A 92 -5.12 8.79 2.46
C VAL A 92 -3.65 9.09 2.19
N CYS A 93 -3.32 9.57 0.99
CA CYS A 93 -1.94 9.83 0.57
C CYS A 93 -1.76 11.26 0.09
N GLU A 94 -0.66 11.88 0.49
CA GLU A 94 -0.26 13.20 0.02
C GLU A 94 1.06 13.11 -0.77
N PRO A 95 1.11 13.60 -2.01
CA PRO A 95 2.35 13.65 -2.78
C PRO A 95 3.29 14.72 -2.22
N ILE A 96 4.56 14.37 -2.08
CA ILE A 96 5.65 15.27 -1.68
C ILE A 96 6.49 15.58 -2.92
N TYR A 97 6.70 16.87 -3.18
CA TYR A 97 7.50 17.42 -4.28
C TYR A 97 8.81 18.01 -3.77
#